data_AF-A0A7U3V2W7-F1
#
_entry.id   AF-A0A7U3V2W7-F1
#
_cell.length_a   1.000
_cell.length_b   1.000
_cell.length_c   1.000
_cell.angle_alpha   90.00
_cell.angle_beta   90.00
_cell.angle_gamma   90.00
#
_symmetry.space_group_name_H-M   'P 1'
#
loop_
_entity.id
_entity.type
_entity.pdbx_description
1 polymer ?
#
loop_
_entity_poly.entity_id
_entity_poly.type
_entity_poly.pdbx_seq_one_letter_code
_entity_poly.pdbx_strand_id
1 'polypeptide(L)'
;MSVETIKVYPQINTMSITDGKLDALAQEYKKTKDLKTAIEDWVNMVKKYDSMGYYPLVKPEFISEVLAGAFSNIKLTKEAVIADNNYQNISGYPQCNRVFQLPSEIKTQILKRLSGYLVSYQIDNWEILNVESIDNP
;
A
#
# COMPACT_ATOMS: atom_id res chain seq x y z
N MET A 1 -20.64 4.43 -16.64
CA MET A 1 -19.27 4.58 -16.11
C MET A 1 -19.33 4.23 -14.65
N SER A 2 -18.72 3.11 -14.28
CA SER A 2 -18.79 2.55 -12.93
C SER A 2 -17.61 3.07 -12.11
N VAL A 3 -17.87 3.50 -10.88
CA VAL A 3 -16.85 4.02 -9.95
C VAL A 3 -16.64 3.00 -8.84
N GLU A 4 -15.38 2.81 -8.46
CA GLU A 4 -15.00 1.99 -7.32
C GLU A 4 -14.18 2.81 -6.33
N THR A 5 -14.34 2.51 -5.04
CA THR A 5 -13.54 3.08 -3.96
C THR A 5 -12.81 1.96 -3.24
N ILE A 6 -11.48 2.03 -3.20
CA ILE A 6 -10.63 1.08 -2.49
C ILE A 6 -9.94 1.75 -1.31
N LYS A 7 -9.70 0.95 -0.26
CA LYS A 7 -8.87 1.35 0.86
C LYS A 7 -7.43 0.94 0.59
N VAL A 8 -6.51 1.88 0.77
CA VAL A 8 -5.08 1.67 0.52
C VAL A 8 -4.25 2.18 1.69
N TYR A 9 -3.10 1.58 1.91
CA TYR A 9 -2.13 2.02 2.89
C TYR A 9 -0.74 2.04 2.24
N PRO A 10 -0.02 3.17 2.29
CA PRO A 10 1.32 3.22 1.75
C PRO A 10 2.26 2.24 2.46
N GLN A 11 3.28 1.82 1.72
CA GLN A 11 4.33 0.94 2.22
C GLN A 11 5.01 1.50 3.48
N ILE A 12 5.37 0.62 4.40
CA ILE A 12 6.19 0.98 5.57
C ILE A 12 7.66 0.85 5.18
N ASN A 13 8.42 1.93 5.29
CA ASN A 13 9.85 1.96 4.95
C ASN A 13 10.71 1.63 6.15
N THR A 14 10.42 2.27 7.28
CA THR A 14 11.21 2.13 8.50
C THR A 14 10.31 2.05 9.72
N MET A 15 10.76 1.31 10.73
CA MET A 15 10.16 1.30 12.05
C MET A 15 11.20 1.07 13.14
N SER A 16 10.94 1.63 14.31
CA SER A 16 11.77 1.42 15.51
C SER A 16 10.94 0.91 16.65
N ILE A 17 11.44 -0.14 17.30
CA ILE A 17 10.78 -0.79 18.42
C ILE A 17 11.77 -0.87 19.58
N THR A 18 11.41 -0.31 20.74
CA THR A 18 12.20 -0.40 21.97
C THR A 18 11.33 -0.99 23.07
N ASP A 19 11.86 -1.97 23.81
CA ASP A 19 11.16 -2.61 24.93
C ASP A 19 9.72 -3.08 24.60
N GLY A 20 9.52 -3.61 23.40
CA GLY A 20 8.21 -4.10 22.93
C GLY A 20 7.21 -3.01 22.56
N LYS A 21 7.66 -1.76 22.37
CA LYS A 21 6.82 -0.62 21.97
C LYS A 21 7.27 -0.02 20.65
N LEU A 22 6.32 0.29 19.78
CA LEU A 22 6.56 0.95 18.50
C LEU A 22 6.82 2.44 18.72
N ASP A 23 8.09 2.85 18.67
CA ASP A 23 8.51 4.23 18.88
C ASP A 23 8.33 5.06 17.61
N ALA A 24 8.76 4.51 16.46
CA ALA A 24 8.72 5.19 15.17
C ALA A 24 8.14 4.29 14.08
N LEU A 25 7.36 4.89 13.18
CA LEU A 25 6.82 4.26 11.99
C LEU A 25 6.87 5.30 10.86
N ALA A 26 7.56 4.97 9.77
CA ALA A 26 7.59 5.79 8.57
C ALA A 26 6.96 5.03 7.40
N GLN A 27 5.87 5.58 6.89
CA GLN A 27 5.25 5.13 5.65
C GLN A 27 5.65 6.02 4.48
N GLU A 28 5.61 5.46 3.27
CA GLU A 28 5.60 6.23 2.03
C GLU A 28 4.39 7.16 1.98
N TYR A 29 4.48 8.23 1.19
CA TYR A 29 3.39 9.17 0.90
C TYR A 29 2.57 9.61 2.13
N LYS A 30 3.09 10.61 2.86
CA LYS A 30 2.42 11.20 4.04
C LYS A 30 1.28 12.16 3.70
N LYS A 31 1.12 12.51 2.42
CA LYS A 31 0.12 13.47 1.94
C LYS A 31 -0.70 12.83 0.83
N THR A 32 -2.00 13.13 0.81
CA THR A 32 -2.94 12.71 -0.24
C THR A 32 -2.45 13.09 -1.64
N LYS A 33 -1.86 14.28 -1.80
CA LYS A 33 -1.33 14.75 -3.09
C LYS A 33 -0.20 13.85 -3.60
N ASP A 34 0.76 13.52 -2.74
CA ASP A 34 1.92 12.72 -3.13
C ASP A 34 1.47 11.29 -3.50
N LEU A 35 0.50 10.75 -2.74
CA LEU A 35 -0.13 9.47 -3.06
C LEU A 35 -0.88 9.51 -4.39
N LYS A 36 -1.69 10.54 -4.62
CA LYS A 36 -2.45 10.71 -5.86
C LYS A 36 -1.52 10.72 -7.08
N THR A 37 -0.45 11.52 -7.03
CA THR A 37 0.55 11.57 -8.12
C THR A 37 1.18 10.21 -8.36
N ALA A 38 1.56 9.49 -7.29
CA ALA A 38 2.11 8.15 -7.44
C ALA A 38 1.12 7.20 -8.13
N ILE A 39 -0.13 7.15 -7.67
CA ILE A 39 -1.17 6.30 -8.28
C ILE A 39 -1.38 6.67 -9.77
N GLU A 40 -1.43 7.96 -10.10
CA GLU A 40 -1.57 8.44 -11.47
C GLU A 40 -0.39 7.98 -12.36
N ASP A 41 0.85 8.05 -11.87
CA ASP A 41 2.03 7.56 -12.58
C ASP A 41 1.95 6.05 -12.85
N TRP A 42 1.51 5.27 -11.85
CA TRP A 42 1.29 3.83 -12.01
C TRP A 42 0.18 3.52 -13.04
N VAL A 43 -0.95 4.23 -12.98
CA VAL A 43 -2.03 4.09 -13.96
C VAL A 43 -1.55 4.43 -15.38
N ASN A 44 -0.75 5.48 -15.53
CA ASN A 44 -0.18 5.85 -16.83
C ASN A 44 0.76 4.79 -17.37
N MET A 45 1.58 4.18 -16.50
CA MET A 45 2.41 3.04 -16.87
C MET A 45 1.57 1.85 -17.34
N VAL A 46 0.45 1.55 -16.66
CA VAL A 46 -0.47 0.48 -17.09
C VAL A 46 -1.09 0.79 -18.44
N LYS A 47 -1.59 2.02 -18.64
CA LYS A 47 -2.14 2.44 -19.94
C LYS A 47 -1.12 2.29 -21.06
N LYS A 48 0.16 2.57 -20.77
CA LYS A 48 1.25 2.34 -21.71
C LYS A 48 1.44 0.86 -22.02
N TYR A 49 1.45 -0.03 -21.02
CA TYR A 49 1.54 -1.47 -21.26
C TYR A 49 0.33 -2.04 -22.02
N ASP A 50 -0.88 -1.57 -21.71
CA ASP A 50 -2.11 -1.89 -22.46
C ASP A 50 -1.95 -1.51 -23.93
N SER A 51 -1.49 -0.28 -24.22
CA SER A 51 -1.26 0.18 -25.60
C SER A 51 -0.22 -0.63 -26.38
N MET A 52 0.68 -1.32 -25.68
CA MET A 52 1.70 -2.18 -26.25
C MET A 52 1.25 -3.65 -26.38
N GLY A 53 0.04 -4.00 -25.90
CA GLY A 53 -0.45 -5.37 -25.81
C GLY A 53 0.33 -6.22 -24.79
N TYR A 54 1.04 -5.58 -23.87
CA TYR A 54 1.87 -6.26 -22.87
C TYR A 54 1.03 -6.60 -21.64
N TYR A 55 0.56 -7.84 -21.59
CA TYR A 55 -0.28 -8.36 -20.52
C TYR A 55 0.34 -9.62 -19.91
N PRO A 56 1.21 -9.48 -18.90
CA PRO A 56 1.72 -10.65 -18.17
C PRO A 56 0.60 -11.39 -17.41
N LEU A 57 -0.54 -10.72 -17.15
CA LEU A 57 -1.77 -11.23 -16.51
C LEU A 57 -3.02 -10.75 -17.25
N VAL A 58 -4.20 -11.27 -16.91
CA VAL A 58 -5.46 -10.72 -17.45
C VAL A 58 -5.68 -9.28 -16.98
N LYS A 59 -6.24 -8.44 -17.85
CA LYS A 59 -6.39 -6.99 -17.65
C LYS A 59 -6.98 -6.60 -16.27
N PRO A 60 -8.05 -7.24 -15.76
CA PRO A 60 -8.57 -6.92 -14.42
C PRO A 60 -7.59 -7.25 -13.27
N GLU A 61 -6.87 -8.37 -13.37
CA GLU A 61 -5.88 -8.79 -12.38
C GLU A 61 -4.67 -7.86 -12.39
N PHE A 62 -4.19 -7.48 -13.58
CA PHE A 62 -3.09 -6.53 -13.73
C PHE A 62 -3.38 -5.17 -13.08
N ILE A 63 -4.62 -4.68 -13.22
CA ILE A 63 -5.06 -3.43 -12.58
C ILE A 63 -5.19 -3.59 -11.08
N SER A 64 -5.76 -4.69 -10.60
CA SER A 64 -5.82 -4.99 -9.17
C SER A 64 -4.42 -5.10 -8.57
N GLU A 65 -3.46 -5.71 -9.26
CA GLU A 65 -2.07 -5.80 -8.79
C GLU A 65 -1.36 -4.45 -8.81
N VAL A 66 -1.62 -3.59 -9.79
CA VAL A 66 -0.98 -2.27 -9.82
C VAL A 66 -1.59 -1.34 -8.77
N LEU A 67 -2.93 -1.31 -8.62
CA LEU A 67 -3.60 -0.45 -7.66
C LEU A 67 -3.51 -0.98 -6.23
N ALA A 68 -3.74 -2.27 -6.00
CA ALA A 68 -3.70 -2.89 -4.68
C ALA A 68 -2.32 -3.44 -4.28
N GLY A 69 -1.47 -3.78 -5.26
CA GLY A 69 -0.09 -4.24 -5.00
C GLY A 69 0.90 -3.10 -4.79
N ALA A 70 0.70 -1.92 -5.40
CA ALA A 70 1.53 -0.74 -5.10
C ALA A 70 1.06 -0.01 -3.82
N PHE A 71 -0.21 -0.12 -3.43
CA PHE A 71 -0.77 0.63 -2.29
C PHE A 71 -1.48 -0.21 -1.24
N SER A 72 -1.22 -1.50 -1.23
CA SER A 72 -1.21 -2.27 0.01
C SER A 72 -2.55 -2.26 0.78
N ASN A 73 -3.43 -3.20 0.43
CA ASN A 73 -4.42 -3.69 1.39
C ASN A 73 -3.65 -4.35 2.55
N ILE A 74 -3.25 -3.60 3.57
CA ILE A 74 -2.54 -4.14 4.74
C ILE A 74 -3.42 -5.18 5.39
N LYS A 75 -3.08 -6.43 5.13
CA LYS A 75 -3.50 -7.56 5.92
C LYS A 75 -2.23 -8.11 6.53
N LEU A 76 -2.10 -7.93 7.84
CA LEU A 76 -0.96 -8.31 8.69
C LEU A 76 -0.67 -9.83 8.76
N THR A 77 -1.08 -10.60 7.76
CA THR A 77 -1.14 -12.06 7.73
C THR A 77 -0.43 -12.61 6.50
N LYS A 78 0.16 -13.81 6.64
CA LYS A 78 1.00 -14.48 5.62
C LYS A 78 0.33 -14.64 4.25
N GLU A 79 -1.00 -14.73 4.20
CA GLU A 79 -1.82 -14.92 2.99
C GLU A 79 -2.08 -13.63 2.21
N ALA A 80 -1.65 -12.49 2.75
CA ALA A 80 -1.96 -11.18 2.19
C ALA A 80 -0.77 -10.21 2.35
N VAL A 81 0.43 -10.78 2.25
CA VAL A 81 1.64 -10.01 1.97
C VAL A 81 1.49 -9.53 0.53
N ILE A 82 1.13 -8.26 0.40
CA ILE A 82 1.35 -7.45 -0.79
C ILE A 82 2.74 -7.73 -1.33
N ALA A 83 2.91 -7.64 -2.64
CA ALA A 83 4.19 -7.78 -3.34
C ALA A 83 5.25 -6.77 -2.85
N ASP A 84 5.67 -6.87 -1.60
CA ASP A 84 6.75 -6.14 -0.99
C ASP A 84 7.99 -7.03 -1.14
N ASN A 85 8.63 -6.90 -2.31
CA ASN A 85 9.96 -7.42 -2.52
C ASN A 85 11.02 -6.56 -1.81
N ASN A 86 10.63 -5.46 -1.16
CA ASN A 86 11.56 -4.59 -0.44
C ASN A 86 11.65 -5.03 1.03
N TYR A 87 12.88 -5.11 1.52
CA TYR A 87 13.14 -5.32 2.93
C TYR A 87 12.81 -4.03 3.70
N GLN A 88 12.08 -4.16 4.79
CA GLN A 88 11.76 -3.04 5.68
C GLN A 88 12.89 -2.86 6.69
N ASN A 89 13.25 -1.60 6.99
CA ASN A 89 14.26 -1.35 8.01
C ASN A 89 13.60 -1.38 9.41
N ILE A 90 13.82 -2.49 10.13
CA ILE A 90 13.23 -2.75 11.45
C ILE A 90 14.35 -2.72 12.51
N SER A 91 14.36 -1.70 13.36
CA SER A 91 15.21 -1.68 14.56
C SER A 91 14.48 -2.27 15.78
N GLY A 92 15.23 -2.97 16.63
CA GLY A 92 14.69 -3.65 17.83
C GLY A 92 14.35 -5.12 17.67
N TYR A 93 14.19 -5.60 16.42
CA TYR A 93 13.96 -7.01 16.09
C TYR A 93 14.87 -7.44 14.92
N PRO A 94 16.17 -7.70 15.18
CA PRO A 94 17.18 -7.90 14.11
C PRO A 94 16.94 -9.13 13.24
N GLN A 95 16.11 -10.08 13.69
CA GLN A 95 15.71 -11.26 12.93
C GLN A 95 14.49 -11.01 12.02
N CYS A 96 13.86 -9.84 12.14
CA CYS A 96 12.69 -9.45 11.37
C CYS A 96 13.10 -8.43 10.30
N ASN A 97 12.72 -8.68 9.07
CA ASN A 97 12.89 -7.77 7.94
C ASN A 97 11.55 -7.43 7.26
N ARG A 98 10.44 -7.95 7.78
CA ARG A 98 9.06 -7.69 7.31
C ARG A 98 8.08 -7.64 8.49
N VAL A 99 7.07 -6.76 8.41
CA VAL A 99 6.05 -6.57 9.47
C VAL A 99 5.38 -7.86 9.92
N PHE A 100 5.07 -8.79 9.00
CA PHE A 100 4.34 -10.02 9.37
C PHE A 100 5.14 -10.94 10.30
N GLN A 101 6.48 -10.81 10.31
CA GLN A 101 7.38 -11.58 11.18
C GLN A 101 7.39 -11.05 12.62
N LEU A 102 6.88 -9.83 12.85
CA LEU A 102 6.82 -9.22 14.17
C LEU A 102 5.78 -9.90 15.07
N PRO A 103 5.96 -9.81 16.41
CA PRO A 103 4.96 -10.22 17.38
C PRO A 103 3.60 -9.55 17.15
N SER A 104 2.52 -10.24 17.53
CA SER A 104 1.14 -9.78 17.34
C SER A 104 0.85 -8.45 18.03
N GLU A 105 1.49 -8.22 19.17
CA GLU A 105 1.39 -6.98 19.95
C GLU A 105 1.95 -5.79 19.18
N ILE A 106 3.10 -5.97 18.52
CA ILE A 106 3.72 -4.93 17.68
C ILE A 106 2.87 -4.68 16.43
N LYS A 107 2.39 -5.73 15.78
CA LYS A 107 1.51 -5.60 14.60
C LYS A 107 0.24 -4.80 14.92
N THR A 108 -0.32 -5.01 16.11
CA THR A 108 -1.48 -4.22 16.60
C THR A 108 -1.11 -2.74 16.80
N GLN A 109 0.08 -2.45 17.34
CA GLN A 109 0.55 -1.06 17.49
C GLN A 109 0.78 -0.38 16.13
N ILE A 110 1.33 -1.12 15.16
CA ILE A 110 1.52 -0.63 13.79
C ILE A 110 0.15 -0.24 13.20
N LEU A 111 -0.85 -1.12 13.27
CA LEU A 111 -2.19 -0.82 12.72
C LEU A 111 -2.78 0.50 13.19
N LYS A 112 -2.64 0.79 14.49
CA LYS A 112 -3.17 2.01 15.09
C LYS A 112 -2.49 3.27 14.55
N ARG A 113 -1.22 3.17 14.13
CA ARG A 113 -0.42 4.30 13.63
C ARG A 113 -0.38 4.43 12.12
N LEU A 114 -1.02 3.51 11.38
CA LEU A 114 -1.02 3.56 9.92
C LEU A 114 -1.88 4.70 9.40
N SER A 115 -1.32 5.50 8.51
CA SER A 115 -2.10 6.39 7.65
C SER A 115 -2.63 5.60 6.47
N GLY A 116 -3.96 5.51 6.36
CA GLY A 116 -4.66 4.91 5.22
C GLY A 116 -5.28 5.98 4.33
N TYR A 117 -5.70 5.59 3.14
CA TYR A 117 -6.38 6.46 2.19
C TYR A 117 -7.54 5.73 1.50
N LEU A 118 -8.59 6.47 1.14
CA LEU A 118 -9.63 6.03 0.23
C LEU A 118 -9.32 6.58 -1.15
N VAL A 119 -9.24 5.70 -2.14
CA VAL A 119 -8.99 6.05 -3.53
C VAL A 119 -10.23 5.72 -4.33
N SER A 120 -10.84 6.73 -4.92
CA SER A 120 -11.99 6.55 -5.82
C SER A 120 -11.53 6.69 -7.27
N TYR A 121 -11.89 5.73 -8.10
CA TYR A 121 -11.47 5.69 -9.50
C TYR A 121 -12.56 5.13 -10.42
N GLN A 122 -12.45 5.49 -11.69
CA GLN A 122 -13.29 4.95 -12.76
C GLN A 122 -12.83 3.54 -13.15
N ILE A 123 -13.71 2.56 -13.14
CA ILE A 123 -13.36 1.16 -13.46
C ILE A 123 -12.91 1.01 -14.92
N ASP A 124 -13.53 1.75 -15.83
CA ASP A 124 -13.35 1.55 -17.28
C ASP A 124 -12.01 2.10 -17.81
N ASN A 125 -11.53 3.22 -17.25
CA ASN A 125 -10.32 3.93 -17.73
C ASN A 125 -9.28 4.18 -16.61
N TRP A 126 -9.56 3.72 -15.39
CA TRP A 126 -8.72 3.82 -14.19
C TRP A 126 -8.35 5.26 -13.80
N GLU A 127 -9.15 6.22 -14.23
CA GLU A 127 -8.96 7.62 -13.85
C GLU A 127 -9.19 7.82 -12.36
N ILE A 128 -8.19 8.42 -11.70
CA ILE A 128 -8.24 8.70 -10.25
C ILE A 128 -9.07 9.95 -10.02
N LEU A 129 -10.26 9.75 -9.47
CA LEU A 129 -11.22 10.81 -9.19
C LEU A 129 -10.85 11.54 -7.90
N ASN A 130 -10.57 10.77 -6.85
CA ASN A 130 -10.37 11.31 -5.50
C ASN A 130 -9.42 10.46 -4.65
N VAL A 131 -8.70 11.13 -3.75
CA VAL A 131 -7.84 10.51 -2.73
C VAL A 131 -8.07 11.23 -1.41
N GLU A 132 -8.62 10.52 -0.43
CA GLU A 132 -8.94 11.05 0.90
C GLU A 132 -8.13 10.34 1.97
N SER A 133 -7.59 11.08 2.94
CA SER A 133 -6.96 10.48 4.11
C SER A 133 -8.02 9.81 4.98
N ILE A 134 -7.71 8.60 5.45
CA ILE A 134 -8.47 7.95 6.49
C ILE A 134 -7.82 8.37 7.79
N ASP A 135 -8.51 9.23 8.53
CA ASP A 135 -8.18 9.41 9.94
C ASP A 135 -8.42 8.06 10.63
N ASN A 136 -7.35 7.46 11.14
CA ASN A 136 -7.51 6.33 12.04
C ASN A 136 -8.16 6.85 13.33
N PRO A 137 -9.20 6.18 13.86
CA PRO A 137 -9.79 6.53 15.16
C PRO A 137 -8.79 6.36 16.31
#